data_AF-A0A5C5WWL3-F1
#
_entry.id   AF-A0A5C5WWL3-F1
#
_cell.length_a   1.000
_cell.length_b   1.000
_cell.length_c   1.000
_cell.angle_alpha   90.00
_cell.angle_beta   90.00
_cell.angle_gamma   90.00
#
_symmetry.space_group_name_H-M   'P 1'
#
loop_
_entity.id
_entity.type
_entity.pdbx_description
1 polymer ?
#
loop_
_entity_poly.entity_id
_entity_poly.type
_entity_poly.pdbx_seq_one_letter_code
_entity_poly.pdbx_strand_id
1 'polypeptide(L)' 'MSTQLSTENRKQPPSIYTVMLFLAMIFLLIAVVAMFIELGRWYPELYNTQSAMPTGMMTLFSL' A
#
# COMPACT_ATOMS: atom_id res chain seq x y z
N MET A 1 -35.94 6.00 46.28
CA MET A 1 -34.61 6.52 45.90
C MET A 1 -34.60 6.71 44.39
N SER A 2 -34.48 7.96 43.94
CA SER A 2 -34.27 8.32 42.54
C SER A 2 -32.79 8.60 42.35
N THR A 3 -32.14 7.84 41.48
CA THR A 3 -30.96 8.32 40.74
C THR A 3 -31.11 7.76 39.34
N GLN A 4 -31.86 8.49 38.51
CA GLN A 4 -31.96 8.22 37.09
C GLN A 4 -30.57 7.91 36.53
N LEU A 5 -30.46 6.84 35.76
CA LEU A 5 -29.37 6.63 34.83
C LEU A 5 -29.50 7.74 33.78
N SER A 6 -29.04 8.94 34.14
CA SER A 6 -29.01 10.07 33.24
C SER A 6 -28.20 9.59 32.06
N THR A 7 -28.85 9.46 30.91
CA THR A 7 -28.22 9.37 29.59
C THR A 7 -27.47 10.66 29.37
N GLU A 8 -26.41 10.86 30.16
CA GLU A 8 -25.52 11.98 30.04
C GLU A 8 -24.81 11.72 28.73
N ASN A 9 -25.11 12.57 27.75
CA ASN A 9 -24.49 12.63 26.45
C ASN A 9 -23.02 13.03 26.60
N ARG A 10 -22.26 12.18 27.30
CA ARG A 10 -20.82 12.28 27.47
C ARG A 10 -20.26 11.90 26.12
N LYS A 11 -19.85 12.91 25.35
CA LYS A 11 -18.97 12.73 24.19
C LYS A 11 -17.81 11.88 24.67
N GLN A 12 -17.84 10.58 24.37
CA GLN A 12 -16.72 9.71 24.69
C GLN A 12 -15.52 10.28 23.95
N PRO A 13 -14.39 10.51 24.65
CA PRO A 13 -13.19 10.97 23.97
C PRO A 13 -12.88 9.96 22.85
N PRO A 14 -12.40 10.42 21.68
CA PRO A 14 -12.07 9.55 20.57
C PRO A 14 -11.26 8.37 21.09
N SER A 15 -11.72 7.15 20.81
CA SER A 15 -11.03 5.98 21.33
C SER A 15 -9.61 5.99 20.78
N ILE A 16 -8.61 5.92 21.67
CA ILE A 16 -7.19 5.96 21.30
C ILE A 16 -6.88 4.86 20.28
N TYR A 17 -7.55 3.70 20.40
CA TYR A 17 -7.48 2.62 19.43
C TYR A 17 -7.93 3.02 18.03
N THR A 18 -9.00 3.83 17.91
CA THR A 18 -9.47 4.31 16.61
C THR A 18 -8.46 5.26 15.98
N VAL A 19 -7.82 6.12 16.78
CA VAL A 19 -6.78 7.03 16.30
C VAL A 19 -5.55 6.25 15.84
N MET A 20 -5.10 5.27 16.63
CA MET A 20 -3.98 4.39 16.29
C MET A 20 -4.27 3.58 15.02
N LEU A 21 -5.48 3.02 14.90
CA LEU A 21 -5.93 2.30 13.70
C LEU A 21 -5.87 3.21 12.47
N PHE A 22 -6.40 4.42 12.57
CA PHE A 22 -6.44 5.35 11.45
C PHE A 22 -5.03 5.77 11.02
N LEU A 23 -4.14 6.05 11.98
CA LEU A 23 -2.73 6.32 11.68
C LEU A 23 -2.05 5.15 10.98
N ALA A 24 -2.29 3.92 11.45
CA ALA A 24 -1.74 2.70 10.85
C ALA A 24 -2.27 2.47 9.43
N MET A 25 -3.55 2.73 9.18
CA MET A 25 -4.15 2.62 7.84
C MET A 25 -3.57 3.63 6.86
N ILE A 26 -3.36 4.88 7.29
CA ILE A 26 -2.71 5.91 6.46
C ILE A 26 -1.27 5.51 6.15
N PHE A 27 -0.52 5.09 7.16
CA PHE A 27 0.86 4.66 6.98
C PHE A 27 0.96 3.48 6.00
N LEU A 28 0.08 2.49 6.14
CA LEU A 28 -0.01 1.35 5.23
C LEU A 28 -0.33 1.81 3.80
N LEU A 29 -1.28 2.72 3.62
CA LEU A 29 -1.65 3.25 2.30
C LEU A 29 -0.45 3.92 1.62
N ILE A 30 0.28 4.77 2.34
CA ILE A 30 1.46 5.47 1.82
C ILE A 30 2.54 4.46 1.43
N ALA A 31 2.79 3.46 2.29
CA ALA A 31 3.79 2.42 2.02
C ALA A 31 3.47 1.62 0.74
N VAL A 32 2.20 1.26 0.52
CA VAL A 32 1.77 0.53 -0.68
C VAL A 32 1.96 1.39 -1.94
N VAL A 33 1.55 2.66 -1.90
CA VAL A 33 1.74 3.57 -3.05
C VAL A 33 3.23 3.75 -3.36
N ALA A 34 4.07 3.95 -2.33
CA ALA A 34 5.51 4.05 -2.49
C ALA A 34 6.10 2.80 -3.13
N MET A 35 5.70 1.60 -2.67
CA MET A 35 6.14 0.33 -3.24
C MET A 35 5.80 0.22 -4.73
N PHE A 36 4.59 0.61 -5.16
CA PHE A 36 4.22 0.58 -6.58
C PHE A 36 5.06 1.53 -7.44
N ILE A 37 5.36 2.73 -6.92
CA ILE A 37 6.25 3.68 -7.60
C ILE A 37 7.66 3.10 -7.71
N GLU A 38 8.17 2.49 -6.64
CA GLU A 38 9.49 1.88 -6.65
C GLU A 38 9.58 0.68 -7.59
N LEU A 39 8.53 -0.15 -7.67
CA LEU A 39 8.46 -1.27 -8.58
C LEU A 39 8.62 -0.82 -10.04
N GLY A 40 7.88 0.22 -10.43
CA GLY A 40 7.99 0.80 -11.77
C GLY A 40 9.35 1.45 -12.04
N ARG A 41 10.00 2.01 -11.01
CA ARG A 41 11.34 2.61 -11.12
C ARG A 41 12.42 1.57 -11.38
N TRP A 42 12.40 0.46 -10.64
CA TRP A 42 13.49 -0.52 -10.66
C TRP A 42 13.30 -1.63 -11.69
N TYR A 43 12.06 -2.04 -11.95
CA TYR A 43 11.75 -3.13 -12.87
C TYR A 43 10.57 -2.77 -13.78
N PRO A 44 10.72 -1.76 -14.67
CA PRO A 44 9.66 -1.40 -15.62
C PRO A 44 9.31 -2.56 -16.58
N GLU A 45 10.24 -3.48 -16.78
CA GLU A 45 10.13 -4.64 -17.67
C GLU A 45 9.71 -5.93 -16.92
N LEU A 46 9.32 -5.87 -15.64
CA LEU A 46 9.07 -7.09 -14.83
C LEU A 46 8.09 -8.08 -15.48
N TYR A 47 7.14 -7.57 -16.26
CA TYR A 47 6.13 -8.32 -16.99
C TYR A 47 6.33 -8.31 -18.52
N ASN A 48 7.36 -7.63 -19.03
CA ASN A 48 7.65 -7.58 -20.45
C ASN A 48 8.87 -8.45 -20.78
N THR A 49 8.62 -9.69 -21.20
CA THR A 49 9.66 -10.65 -21.58
C THR A 49 10.25 -10.39 -22.97
N GLN A 50 9.74 -9.43 -23.73
CA GLN A 50 10.27 -9.11 -25.06
C GLN A 50 11.64 -8.43 -24.99
N SER A 51 11.90 -7.64 -23.96
CA SER A 51 13.22 -7.03 -23.72
C SER A 51 14.26 -8.04 -23.22
N ALA A 52 13.83 -9.20 -22.72
CA ALA A 52 14.70 -10.30 -22.27
C ALA A 52 15.09 -11.28 -23.39
N MET A 53 14.65 -11.05 -24.63
CA MET A 53 15.00 -11.91 -25.76
C MET A 53 16.51 -11.83 -26.04
N PRO A 54 17.22 -12.97 -26.08
CA PRO A 54 18.67 -12.98 -26.31
C PRO A 54 18.96 -12.51 -27.74
N THR A 55 19.53 -11.31 -27.87
CA THR A 55 20.00 -10.72 -29.13
C THR A 55 21.07 -11.56 -29.84
N GLY A 56 21.68 -12.53 -29.14
CA GLY A 56 22.63 -13.49 -29.72
C GLY A 56 22.02 -14.55 -30.63
N MET A 57 20.69 -14.66 -30.73
CA MET A 57 20.04 -15.61 -31.65
C MET A 57 19.96 -15.09 -33.10
N MET A 58 20.13 -13.77 -33.31
CA MET A 58 20.08 -13.16 -34.64
C MET A 58 21.44 -13.14 -35.37
N THR A 59 22.56 -13.31 -34.66
CA THR A 59 23.91 -13.31 -35.26
C THR A 59 24.39 -14.69 -35.73
N LEU A 60 23.68 -15.77 -35.37
CA LEU A 60 24.07 -17.15 -35.72
C LEU A 60 23.45 -17.64 -37.05
N PHE A 61 22.40 -16.98 -37.55
CA PHE A 61 21.74 -17.31 -38.82
C PHE A 61 22.18 -16.45 -40.02
N SER A 62 23.16 -15.55 -39.83
CA SER A 62 23.68 -14.65 -40.89
C SER A 62 25.14 -14.94 -41.29
N LEU A 63 25.65 -16.15 -41.05
CA LEU A 63 26.95 -16.63 -41.51
C LEU A 63 26.81 -17.97 -42.21
#